data_AF-A0A946YK91-F1
#
_entry.id   AF-A0A946YK91-F1
#
_cell.length_a   1.000
_cell.length_b   1.000
_cell.length_c   1.000
_cell.angle_alpha   90.00
_cell.angle_beta   90.00
_cell.angle_gamma   90.00
#
_symmetry.space_group_name_H-M   'P 1'
#
loop_
_entity.id
_entity.type
_entity.pdbx_description
1 polymer ?
#
loop_
_entity_poly.entity_id
_entity_poly.type
_entity_poly.pdbx_seq_one_letter_code
_entity_poly.pdbx_strand_id
1 'polypeptide(L)' 'MSNSRAEQIKELEKDWATNPRWKNVKRDYSAEDVVRLRGSVQPE' A
#
# COMPACT_ATOMS: atom_id res chain seq x y z
N MET A 1 -8.92 -11.99 -8.68
CA MET A 1 -8.82 -10.92 -9.69
C MET A 1 -7.61 -10.07 -9.33
N SER A 2 -6.70 -9.80 -10.27
CA SER A 2 -5.56 -8.93 -9.99
C SER A 2 -6.06 -7.50 -9.93
N ASN A 3 -6.20 -6.92 -8.73
CA ASN A 3 -6.46 -5.48 -8.59
C ASN A 3 -5.35 -4.72 -9.33
N SER A 4 -5.73 -3.67 -10.06
CA SER A 4 -4.75 -2.90 -10.83
C SER A 4 -3.74 -2.23 -9.88
N ARG A 5 -2.50 -1.97 -10.33
CA ARG A 5 -1.49 -1.31 -9.48
C ARG A 5 -2.01 0.01 -8.88
N ALA A 6 -2.74 0.79 -9.68
CA ALA A 6 -3.33 2.05 -9.21
C ALA A 6 -4.36 1.84 -8.09
N GLU A 7 -5.10 0.74 -8.14
CA GLU A 7 -6.10 0.38 -7.13
C GLU A 7 -5.44 -0.10 -5.85
N GLN A 8 -4.38 -0.93 -5.95
CA GLN A 8 -3.58 -1.36 -4.81
C GLN A 8 -2.92 -0.18 -4.08
N ILE A 9 -2.45 0.83 -4.82
CA ILE A 9 -1.87 2.06 -4.24
C ILE A 9 -2.92 2.80 -3.42
N LYS A 10 -4.09 3.08 -4.02
CA LYS A 10 -5.19 3.77 -3.33
C LYS A 10 -5.66 3.04 -2.09
N GLU A 11 -5.74 1.71 -2.17
CA GLU A 11 -6.15 0.86 -1.06
C GLU A 11 -5.14 0.91 0.09
N LEU A 12 -3.84 0.87 -0.23
CA LEU A 12 -2.75 0.99 0.75
C LEU A 12 -2.68 2.39 1.38
N GLU A 13 -2.84 3.46 0.60
CA GLU A 13 -2.90 4.82 1.12
C GLU A 13 -4.09 5.01 2.06
N LYS A 14 -5.26 4.47 1.68
CA LYS A 14 -6.45 4.50 2.52
C LYS A 14 -6.23 3.72 3.82
N ASP A 15 -5.60 2.55 3.77
CA ASP A 15 -5.27 1.79 4.99
C ASP A 15 -4.34 2.59 5.89
N TRP A 16 -3.28 3.20 5.35
CA TRP A 16 -2.36 4.04 6.14
C TRP A 16 -3.05 5.24 6.79
N ALA A 17 -4.02 5.85 6.13
CA ALA A 17 -4.75 7.01 6.63
C ALA A 17 -5.84 6.65 7.66
N THR A 18 -6.52 5.51 7.47
CA THR A 18 -7.69 5.13 8.28
C THR A 18 -7.36 4.19 9.42
N ASN A 19 -6.33 3.36 9.28
CA ASN A 19 -6.03 2.31 10.23
C ASN A 19 -5.29 2.89 11.45
N PRO A 20 -5.84 2.74 12.67
CA PRO A 20 -5.22 3.27 13.88
C PRO A 20 -3.82 2.68 14.15
N ARG A 21 -3.51 1.51 13.58
CA ARG A 21 -2.16 0.91 13.64
C ARG A 21 -1.07 1.83 13.09
N TRP A 22 -1.42 2.65 12.10
CA TRP A 22 -0.47 3.48 11.36
C TRP A 22 -0.49 4.97 11.74
N LYS A 23 -1.33 5.36 12.72
CA LYS A 23 -1.64 6.76 13.06
C LYS A 23 -0.42 7.64 13.39
N ASN A 24 0.63 7.07 13.99
CA ASN A 24 1.84 7.80 14.40
C ASN A 24 3.08 7.34 13.62
N VAL A 25 2.90 6.71 12.46
CA VAL A 25 4.01 6.18 11.65
C VAL A 25 4.35 7.15 10.54
N LYS A 26 5.51 7.80 10.66
CA LYS A 26 6.10 8.61 9.59
C LYS A 26 6.84 7.70 8.60
N ARG A 27 6.57 7.88 7.31
CA ARG A 27 7.16 7.10 6.21
C ARG A 27 7.87 8.06 5.28
N ASP A 28 9.10 7.75 4.89
CA ASP A 28 9.90 8.54 3.94
C ASP A 28 9.77 8.00 2.50
N TYR A 29 8.77 7.16 2.26
CA TYR A 29 8.47 6.53 0.97
C TYR A 29 6.95 6.47 0.75
N SER A 30 6.54 6.39 -0.52
CA SER A 30 5.14 6.39 -0.93
C SER A 30 4.51 5.00 -0.95
N ALA A 31 3.18 4.93 -1.00
CA ALA A 31 2.46 3.67 -1.22
C ALA A 31 2.76 3.08 -2.62
N GLU A 32 3.03 3.94 -3.60
CA GLU A 32 3.47 3.55 -4.94
C GLU A 32 4.80 2.80 -4.91
N ASP A 33 5.78 3.28 -4.14
CA ASP A 33 7.07 2.60 -3.99
C ASP A 33 6.92 1.21 -3.41
N VAL A 34 6.01 1.05 -2.44
CA VAL A 34 5.70 -0.26 -1.86
C VAL A 34 5.08 -1.18 -2.90
N VAL A 35 4.04 -0.73 -3.62
CA VAL A 35 3.36 -1.54 -4.64
C VAL A 35 4.29 -1.89 -5.80
N ARG A 36 5.18 -0.99 -6.19
CA ARG A 36 6.20 -1.22 -7.21
C ARG A 36 7.17 -2.34 -6.83
N LEU A 37 7.61 -2.38 -5.57
CA LEU A 37 8.56 -3.37 -5.06
C LEU A 37 7.91 -4.72 -4.71
N ARG A 38 6.59 -4.73 -4.48
CA ARG A 38 5.82 -5.91 -4.08
C ARG A 38 5.71 -7.00 -5.15
N GLY A 39 5.99 -6.67 -6.41
CA GLY A 39 5.83 -7.59 -7.53
C GLY A 39 4.36 -7.87 -7.86
N SER A 40 4.12 -8.74 -8.84
CA SER A 40 2.77 -9.08 -9.32
C SER A 40 2.08 -10.17 -8.49
N VAL A 41 2.85 -11.00 -7.77
CA VAL A 41 2.34 -12.12 -6.98
C VAL A 41 2.71 -11.90 -5.53
N GLN A 42 1.69 -11.84 -4.67
CA GLN A 42 1.88 -11.88 -3.22
C GLN A 42 1.67 -13.33 -2.76
N PRO A 43 2.72 -14.02 -2.29
CA PRO A 43 2.54 -15.28 -1.56
C PRO A 43 1.84 -15.01 -0.23
N GLU A 44 1.06 -15.99 0.24
CA GLU A 44 0.39 -15.96 1.55
C GLU A 44 1.36 -16.19 2.72
#